data_AF-A0A2D7D8J3-F1
#
_entry.id   AF-A0A2D7D8J3-F1
#
_cell.length_a   1.000
_cell.length_b   1.000
_cell.length_c   1.000
_cell.angle_alpha   90.00
_cell.angle_beta   90.00
_cell.angle_gamma   90.00
#
_symmetry.space_group_name_H-M   'P 1'
#
loop_
_entity.id
_entity.type
_entity.pdbx_description
1 polymer ?
#
loop_
_entity_poly.entity_id
_entity_poly.type
_entity_poly.pdbx_seq_one_letter_code
_entity_poly.pdbx_strand_id
1 'polypeptide(L)'
;MIRQAIRLLAFGLATIFATATSHAATKVQFALDWKFEGPSAPYFLAIDNGHFAAADMDVEISPGKGSLDAIPKVATGAFPFGFADINSLIKFL
;
A
#
# COMPACT_ATOMS: atom_id res chain seq x y z
N MET A 1 -7.18 12.11 -50.41
CA MET A 1 -7.96 12.55 -49.23
C MET A 1 -8.18 11.41 -48.24
N ILE A 2 -8.76 10.25 -48.63
CA ILE A 2 -9.04 9.11 -47.73
C ILE A 2 -7.78 8.57 -47.00
N ARG A 3 -6.64 8.45 -47.69
CA ARG A 3 -5.37 7.99 -47.08
C ARG A 3 -4.79 8.94 -46.02
N GLN A 4 -5.04 10.24 -46.13
CA GLN A 4 -4.62 11.22 -45.12
C GLN A 4 -5.52 11.16 -43.89
N ALA A 5 -6.83 11.00 -44.08
CA ALA A 5 -7.78 10.80 -42.99
C ALA A 5 -7.46 9.55 -42.15
N ILE A 6 -7.09 8.44 -42.81
CA ILE A 6 -6.69 7.19 -42.12
C ILE A 6 -5.40 7.39 -41.29
N ARG A 7 -4.42 8.13 -41.82
CA ARG A 7 -3.16 8.42 -41.10
C ARG A 7 -3.38 9.31 -39.88
N LEU A 8 -4.21 10.34 -40.01
CA LEU A 8 -4.56 11.24 -38.91
C LEU A 8 -5.36 10.52 -37.83
N LEU A 9 -6.28 9.63 -38.21
CA LEU A 9 -7.04 8.81 -37.27
C LEU A 9 -6.15 7.82 -36.52
N ALA A 10 -5.22 7.15 -37.23
CA ALA A 10 -4.26 6.24 -36.61
C ALA A 10 -3.33 6.96 -35.61
N PHE A 11 -2.91 8.19 -35.95
CA PHE A 11 -2.07 9.01 -35.07
C PHE A 11 -2.84 9.47 -33.82
N GLY A 12 -4.08 9.92 -33.99
CA GLY A 12 -4.96 10.29 -32.87
C GLY A 12 -5.29 9.13 -31.95
N LEU A 13 -5.46 7.92 -32.49
CA LEU A 13 -5.70 6.73 -31.67
C LEU A 13 -4.45 6.33 -30.88
N ALA A 14 -3.26 6.41 -31.48
CA ALA A 14 -1.99 6.11 -30.80
C ALA A 14 -1.71 7.06 -29.62
N THR A 15 -2.08 8.34 -29.74
CA THR A 15 -1.91 9.31 -28.64
C THR A 15 -2.83 9.05 -27.44
N ILE A 16 -4.04 8.49 -27.66
CA ILE A 16 -4.98 8.16 -26.58
C ILE A 16 -4.45 6.98 -25.74
N PHE A 17 -3.86 5.97 -26.40
CA PHE A 17 -3.25 4.84 -25.69
C PHE A 17 -1.95 5.21 -24.99
N ALA A 18 -1.19 6.19 -25.50
CA ALA A 18 0.02 6.69 -24.84
C ALA A 18 -0.24 7.48 -23.54
N THR A 19 -1.47 7.98 -23.35
CA THR A 19 -1.87 8.72 -22.14
C THR A 19 -2.54 7.85 -21.07
N ALA A 20 -2.61 6.53 -21.25
CA ALA A 20 -3.08 5.64 -20.21
C ALA A 20 -2.10 5.68 -19.03
N THR A 21 -2.45 6.41 -17.97
CA THR A 21 -1.69 6.40 -16.73
C THR A 21 -1.83 5.04 -16.07
N SER A 22 -0.71 4.35 -15.84
CA SER A 22 -0.73 3.16 -14.99
C SER A 22 -1.09 3.60 -13.57
N HIS A 23 -2.29 3.25 -13.10
CA HIS A 23 -2.61 3.33 -11.67
C HIS A 23 -1.83 2.22 -10.97
N ALA A 24 -0.68 2.58 -10.43
CA ALA A 24 0.07 1.70 -9.54
C ALA A 24 -0.53 1.80 -8.14
N ALA A 25 -0.78 0.65 -7.51
CA ALA A 25 -1.20 0.61 -6.12
C ALA A 25 -0.15 1.29 -5.23
N THR A 26 -0.62 1.97 -4.19
CA THR A 26 0.23 2.60 -3.20
C THR A 26 0.93 1.53 -2.40
N LYS A 27 2.27 1.52 -2.40
CA LYS A 27 3.05 0.60 -1.57
C LYS A 27 2.97 1.01 -0.11
N VAL A 28 2.65 0.06 0.76
CA VAL A 28 2.38 0.31 2.16
C VAL A 28 3.13 -0.71 3.02
N GLN A 29 4.14 -0.25 3.76
CA GLN A 29 4.75 -1.07 4.80
C GLN A 29 3.93 -0.96 6.09
N PHE A 30 3.48 -2.10 6.62
CA PHE A 30 2.75 -2.18 7.88
C PHE A 30 3.64 -2.83 8.95
N ALA A 31 3.90 -2.11 10.05
CA ALA A 31 4.71 -2.63 11.16
C ALA A 31 3.83 -3.31 12.22
N LEU A 32 4.07 -4.59 12.53
CA LEU A 32 3.50 -5.22 13.71
C LEU A 32 4.31 -4.87 14.97
N ASP A 33 3.65 -4.97 16.12
CA ASP A 33 4.30 -4.90 17.43
C ASP A 33 5.12 -6.15 17.73
N TRP A 34 4.70 -7.32 17.24
CA TRP A 34 5.35 -8.60 17.55
C TRP A 34 5.47 -9.51 16.32
N LYS A 35 5.93 -10.75 16.54
CA LYS A 35 6.00 -11.79 15.52
C LYS A 35 4.61 -12.14 15.00
N PHE A 36 4.57 -12.90 13.90
CA PHE A 36 3.31 -13.38 13.33
C PHE A 36 2.64 -14.36 14.29
N GLU A 37 1.57 -13.90 14.92
CA GLU A 37 0.78 -14.62 15.91
C GLU A 37 -0.71 -14.33 15.71
N GLY A 38 -1.58 -15.03 16.44
CA GLY A 38 -3.03 -14.90 16.34
C GLY A 38 -3.57 -13.47 16.25
N PRO A 39 -3.10 -12.50 17.07
CA PRO A 39 -3.55 -11.11 17.00
C PRO A 39 -3.32 -10.42 15.66
N SER A 40 -2.33 -10.86 14.87
CA SER A 40 -2.02 -10.30 13.55
C SER A 40 -2.94 -10.80 12.42
N ALA A 41 -3.74 -11.84 12.67
CA ALA A 41 -4.56 -12.50 11.66
C ALA A 41 -5.49 -11.57 10.86
N PRO A 42 -6.17 -10.56 11.46
CA PRO A 42 -7.06 -9.69 10.69
C PRO A 42 -6.36 -8.91 9.57
N TYR A 43 -5.08 -8.58 9.74
CA TYR A 43 -4.31 -7.83 8.75
C TYR A 43 -3.93 -8.71 7.55
N PHE A 44 -3.54 -9.96 7.79
CA PHE A 44 -3.29 -10.93 6.72
C PHE A 44 -4.59 -11.31 6.01
N LEU A 45 -5.68 -11.50 6.74
CA LEU A 45 -6.99 -11.77 6.14
C LEU A 45 -7.44 -10.63 5.22
N ALA A 46 -7.08 -9.38 5.55
CA ALA A 46 -7.34 -8.24 4.67
C ALA A 46 -6.53 -8.25 3.37
N ILE A 47 -5.31 -8.82 3.37
CA ILE A 47 -4.55 -9.10 2.15
C ILE A 47 -5.24 -10.23 1.37
N ASP A 48 -5.51 -11.36 2.03
CA ASP A 48 -6.05 -12.56 1.40
C ASP A 48 -7.43 -12.32 0.75
N ASN A 49 -8.27 -11.53 1.40
CA ASN A 49 -9.60 -11.16 0.89
C ASN A 49 -9.56 -9.96 -0.08
N GLY A 50 -8.38 -9.41 -0.39
CA GLY A 50 -8.22 -8.31 -1.33
C GLY A 50 -8.75 -6.95 -0.84
N HIS A 51 -8.96 -6.77 0.47
CA HIS A 51 -9.47 -5.51 1.02
C HIS A 51 -8.49 -4.34 0.80
N PHE A 52 -7.19 -4.59 0.93
CA PHE A 52 -6.19 -3.56 0.64
C PHE A 52 -6.07 -3.25 -0.84
N ALA A 53 -6.08 -4.28 -1.70
CA ALA A 53 -6.05 -4.10 -3.14
C ALA A 53 -7.27 -3.32 -3.66
N ALA A 54 -8.47 -3.58 -3.11
CA ALA A 54 -9.68 -2.82 -3.41
C ALA A 54 -9.61 -1.35 -2.98
N ALA A 55 -8.70 -1.01 -2.08
CA ALA A 55 -8.40 0.36 -1.65
C ALA A 55 -7.12 0.92 -2.31
N ASP A 56 -6.70 0.35 -3.45
CA ASP A 56 -5.49 0.73 -4.20
C ASP A 56 -4.20 0.69 -3.36
N MET A 57 -4.10 -0.25 -2.42
CA MET A 57 -2.92 -0.46 -1.58
C MET A 57 -2.27 -1.83 -1.81
N ASP A 58 -0.97 -1.82 -2.01
CA ASP A 58 -0.07 -2.98 -2.01
C ASP A 58 0.61 -3.04 -0.63
N VAL A 59 0.03 -3.81 0.29
CA VAL A 59 0.44 -3.85 1.70
C VAL A 59 1.39 -5.01 1.96
N GLU A 60 2.55 -4.71 2.54
CA GLU A 60 3.47 -5.69 3.10
C GLU A 60 3.48 -5.60 4.63
N ILE A 61 3.12 -6.70 5.30
CA ILE A 61 3.12 -6.79 6.77
C ILE A 61 4.48 -7.28 7.25
N SER A 62 5.17 -6.44 8.01
CA SER A 62 6.48 -6.74 8.60
C SER A 62 6.33 -7.23 10.05
N PRO A 63 7.08 -8.27 10.46
CA PRO A 63 7.07 -8.73 11.85
C PRO A 63 7.75 -7.70 12.76
N GLY A 64 7.22 -7.57 13.98
CA GLY A 64 7.73 -6.68 15.01
C GLY A 64 8.85 -7.24 15.87
N LYS A 65 9.36 -6.36 16.74
CA LYS A 65 10.35 -6.65 17.81
C LYS A 65 9.92 -6.05 19.17
N GLY A 66 8.65 -5.71 19.32
CA GLY A 66 8.04 -5.03 20.47
C GLY A 66 7.36 -3.72 20.05
N SER A 67 6.34 -3.28 20.80
CA SER A 67 5.65 -2.00 20.52
C SER A 67 6.59 -0.80 20.58
N LEU A 68 7.63 -0.84 21.44
CA LEU A 68 8.66 0.20 21.51
C LEU A 68 9.52 0.33 20.25
N ASP A 69 9.56 -0.70 19.39
CA ASP A 69 10.19 -0.65 18.08
C ASP A 69 9.19 -0.22 16.99
N ALA A 70 7.92 -0.64 17.09
CA ALA A 70 6.88 -0.31 16.10
C ALA A 70 6.47 1.17 16.14
N ILE A 71 6.29 1.76 17.33
CA ILE A 71 5.83 3.14 17.49
C ILE A 71 6.76 4.16 16.79
N PRO A 72 8.09 4.19 17.04
CA PRO A 72 8.96 5.16 16.39
C PRO A 72 9.00 4.99 14.87
N LYS A 73 8.80 3.77 14.33
CA LYS A 73 8.71 3.56 12.87
C LYS A 73 7.51 4.28 12.25
N VAL A 74 6.37 4.28 12.94
CA VAL A 74 5.18 5.01 12.50
C VAL A 74 5.34 6.51 12.74
N ALA A 75 5.81 6.91 13.93
CA ALA A 75 5.99 8.32 14.29
C ALA A 75 6.99 9.06 13.37
N THR A 76 8.00 8.36 12.87
CA THR A 76 8.99 8.91 11.92
C THR A 76 8.53 8.87 10.46
N GLY A 77 7.40 8.22 10.16
CA GLY A 77 6.92 8.03 8.79
C GLY A 77 7.67 6.97 7.98
N ALA A 78 8.61 6.23 8.59
CA ALA A 78 9.28 5.11 7.93
C ALA A 78 8.30 3.98 7.57
N PHE A 79 7.26 3.80 8.39
CA PHE A 79 6.13 2.92 8.14
C PHE A 79 4.83 3.72 8.23
N PRO A 80 4.02 3.83 7.16
CA PRO A 80 2.79 4.60 7.18
C PRO A 80 1.73 4.07 8.17
N PHE A 81 1.75 2.77 8.47
CA PHE A 81 0.86 2.16 9.44
C PHE A 81 1.60 1.19 10.36
N GLY A 82 1.04 0.99 11.56
CA GLY A 82 1.49 -0.05 12.45
C GLY A 82 0.48 -0.40 13.52
N PHE A 83 0.71 -1.54 14.15
CA PHE A 83 -0.01 -2.03 15.32
C PHE A 83 0.92 -1.98 16.52
N ALA A 84 0.46 -1.42 17.64
CA ALA A 84 1.22 -1.23 18.86
C ALA A 84 0.32 -1.21 20.09
N ASP A 85 0.85 -1.63 21.24
CA ASP A 85 0.17 -1.54 22.53
C ASP A 85 0.06 -0.08 23.01
N ILE A 86 -1.17 0.30 23.38
CA ILE A 86 -1.50 1.65 23.86
C ILE A 86 -0.83 1.98 25.19
N ASN A 87 -0.62 1.00 26.07
CA ASN A 87 0.03 1.25 27.36
C ASN A 87 1.52 1.59 27.17
N SER A 88 2.17 0.93 26.21
CA SER A 88 3.53 1.21 25.78
C SER A 88 3.64 2.61 25.19
N LEU A 89 2.66 3.04 24.39
CA LEU A 89 2.60 4.41 23.88
C LEU A 89 2.50 5.42 25.04
N ILE A 90 1.53 5.26 25.94
CA ILE A 90 1.28 6.20 27.06
C ILE A 90 2.47 6.30 28.02
N LYS A 91 3.14 5.18 28.30
CA LYS A 91 4.16 5.13 29.34
C LYS A 91 5.51 5.69 28.90
N PHE A 92 5.85 5.56 27.61
CA PHE A 92 7.22 5.75 27.13
C PHE A 92 7.38 6.87 26.10
N LEU A 93 6.29 7.53 25.68
CA LEU A 93 6.26 8.63 24.71
C LEU A 93 5.30 9.72 25.16
#